data_AF-A0A7X7GV03-F1
#
_entry.id   AF-A0A7X7GV03-F1
#
_cell.length_a   1.000
_cell.length_b   1.000
_cell.length_c   1.000
_cell.angle_alpha   90.00
_cell.angle_beta   90.00
_cell.angle_gamma   90.00
#
_symmetry.space_group_name_H-M   'P 1'
#
loop_
_entity.id
_entity.type
_entity.pdbx_description
1 polymer ?
#
loop_
_entity_poly.entity_id
_entity_poly.type
_entity_poly.pdbx_seq_one_letter_code
_entity_poly.pdbx_strand_id
1 'polypeptide(L)'
;MSTAPREDLLTRASFFSVVPSSVRLALGALLGCSIPLAVGCGPSMQVLHEGTVRFEHCYRLDLDPKIAPSHRKACWQAWSERHSYGQPRDRLEYARRRVQEIESNGPAPRLELGAAAERSALAEPGGPINVHAPPPRVARPPQGIPVSNTQALEGVPGDGCSATCRQRRTTCLASCAEGAPQCPCDADYRACMVRCFE
;
A
#
# COMPACT_ATOMS: atom_id res chain seq x y z
N MET A 1 -53.79 2.94 -9.33
CA MET A 1 -54.67 1.78 -9.11
C MET A 1 -53.86 0.68 -8.43
N SER A 2 -54.41 0.15 -7.33
CA SER A 2 -54.02 -1.05 -6.58
C SER A 2 -52.67 -1.03 -5.84
N THR A 3 -52.61 -0.59 -4.58
CA THR A 3 -52.97 -1.26 -3.31
C THR A 3 -51.84 -2.11 -2.73
N ALA A 4 -51.23 -1.60 -1.66
CA ALA A 4 -50.62 -2.39 -0.60
C ALA A 4 -51.70 -3.16 0.18
N PRO A 5 -51.33 -4.24 0.90
CA PRO A 5 -51.34 -4.23 2.38
C PRO A 5 -50.06 -4.88 2.97
N ARG A 6 -49.48 -4.42 4.08
CA ARG A 6 -49.89 -4.44 5.52
C ARG A 6 -49.93 -5.84 6.18
N GLU A 7 -48.89 -6.07 7.00
CA GLU A 7 -48.87 -6.63 8.38
C GLU A 7 -49.08 -8.13 8.64
N ASP A 8 -48.05 -8.74 9.25
CA ASP A 8 -48.06 -9.79 10.30
C ASP A 8 -46.60 -9.82 10.83
N LEU A 9 -46.16 -9.34 11.99
CA LEU A 9 -46.64 -9.40 13.38
C LEU A 9 -46.87 -10.84 13.87
N LEU A 10 -46.24 -11.16 15.01
CA LEU A 10 -46.20 -12.43 15.76
C LEU A 10 -45.01 -13.34 15.31
N THR A 11 -43.99 -13.61 16.10
CA THR A 11 -44.01 -14.00 17.51
C THR A 11 -42.63 -13.84 18.14
N ARG A 12 -42.56 -13.01 19.19
CA ARG A 12 -41.49 -13.02 20.21
C ARG A 12 -41.50 -14.39 20.89
N ALA A 13 -40.52 -15.24 20.62
CA ALA A 13 -40.16 -16.30 21.55
C ALA A 13 -39.08 -15.76 22.50
N SER A 14 -39.49 -14.91 23.43
CA SER A 14 -38.70 -14.61 24.62
C SER A 14 -38.72 -15.87 25.50
N PHE A 15 -37.73 -16.73 25.33
CA PHE A 15 -37.45 -17.82 26.28
C PHE A 15 -36.92 -17.21 27.58
N PHE A 16 -37.84 -16.69 28.41
CA PHE A 16 -37.58 -16.54 29.83
C PHE A 16 -37.56 -17.93 30.44
N SER A 17 -36.40 -18.58 30.36
CA SER A 17 -36.14 -19.78 31.14
C SER A 17 -36.14 -19.37 32.61
N VAL A 18 -37.23 -19.67 33.29
CA VAL A 18 -37.36 -19.60 34.75
C VAL A 18 -36.37 -20.61 35.32
N VAL A 19 -35.18 -20.16 35.67
CA VAL A 19 -34.19 -20.98 36.38
C VAL A 19 -34.55 -20.92 37.87
N PRO A 20 -34.80 -22.07 38.54
CA PRO A 20 -35.19 -22.13 39.94
C PRO A 20 -34.11 -21.55 40.86
N SER A 21 -34.54 -20.74 41.84
CA SER A 21 -33.72 -19.97 42.80
C SER A 21 -32.77 -20.77 43.70
N SER A 22 -32.77 -22.10 43.62
CA SER A 22 -31.91 -22.96 44.44
C SER A 22 -30.47 -23.07 43.92
N VAL A 23 -30.17 -22.56 42.72
CA VAL A 23 -28.81 -22.53 42.13
C VAL A 23 -28.21 -21.12 42.19
N ARG A 24 -28.45 -20.38 43.28
CA ARG A 24 -27.87 -19.04 43.49
C ARG A 24 -26.86 -18.95 44.63
N LEU A 25 -26.51 -20.07 45.26
CA LEU A 25 -25.51 -20.14 46.33
C LEU A 25 -24.25 -20.96 45.98
N ALA A 26 -23.99 -21.14 44.68
CA ALA A 26 -22.72 -21.65 44.16
C ALA A 26 -22.19 -20.78 43.00
N LEU A 27 -22.62 -19.53 42.91
CA LEU A 27 -22.27 -18.59 41.83
C LEU A 27 -21.42 -17.40 42.33
N GLY A 28 -20.68 -17.58 43.43
CA GLY A 28 -19.84 -16.55 44.05
C GLY A 28 -18.33 -16.75 43.89
N ALA A 29 -17.87 -17.84 43.26
CA ALA A 29 -16.45 -18.24 43.28
C ALA A 29 -15.88 -18.66 41.91
N LEU A 30 -16.55 -18.34 40.79
CA LEU A 30 -16.05 -18.61 39.42
C LEU A 30 -16.09 -17.34 38.55
N LEU A 31 -15.82 -16.19 39.16
CA LEU A 31 -15.66 -14.88 38.51
C LEU A 31 -14.17 -14.46 38.53
N GLY A 32 -13.28 -15.42 38.23
CA GLY A 32 -11.84 -15.21 38.19
C GLY A 32 -11.26 -15.69 36.85
N CYS A 33 -10.91 -14.73 35.98
CA CYS A 33 -10.08 -14.91 34.78
C CYS A 33 -10.63 -15.76 33.63
N SER A 34 -11.79 -15.40 33.08
CA SER A 34 -12.01 -15.58 31.64
C SER A 34 -11.29 -14.45 30.89
N ILE A 35 -9.95 -14.50 30.82
CA ILE A 35 -9.21 -13.75 29.80
C ILE A 35 -9.45 -14.51 28.50
N PRO A 36 -10.23 -14.00 27.52
CA PRO A 36 -10.22 -14.59 26.20
C PRO A 36 -8.82 -14.31 25.64
N LEU A 37 -7.93 -15.30 25.76
CA LEU A 37 -6.73 -15.36 24.93
C LEU A 37 -7.24 -15.51 23.50
N ALA A 38 -7.54 -14.36 22.88
CA ALA A 38 -7.71 -14.24 21.44
C ALA A 38 -6.33 -14.49 20.82
N VAL A 39 -5.90 -15.75 20.84
CA VAL A 39 -4.78 -16.22 20.03
C VAL A 39 -5.30 -16.17 18.59
N GLY A 40 -5.20 -15.00 17.99
CA GLY A 40 -5.51 -14.81 16.58
C GLY A 40 -4.54 -15.68 15.79
N CYS A 41 -5.04 -16.77 15.21
CA CYS A 41 -4.32 -17.51 14.17
C CYS A 41 -4.16 -16.57 12.98
N GLY A 42 -3.05 -15.83 12.94
CA GLY A 42 -2.68 -15.03 11.78
C GLY A 42 -2.40 -15.93 10.58
N PRO A 43 -2.50 -15.40 9.35
CA PRO A 43 -2.06 -16.12 8.17
C PRO A 43 -0.63 -16.62 8.37
N SER A 44 -0.38 -17.88 8.03
CA SER A 44 0.99 -18.39 7.97
C SER A 44 1.81 -17.54 6.99
N MET A 45 3.00 -17.11 7.39
CA MET A 45 3.91 -16.32 6.55
C MET A 45 4.22 -17.03 5.23
N GLN A 46 4.21 -18.36 5.23
CA GLN A 46 4.39 -19.16 4.03
C GLN A 46 3.26 -18.92 3.02
N VAL A 47 2.00 -18.88 3.46
CA VAL A 47 0.84 -18.67 2.59
C VAL A 47 0.88 -17.28 1.95
N LEU A 48 1.27 -16.26 2.73
CA LEU A 48 1.42 -14.89 2.22
C LEU A 48 2.55 -14.79 1.18
N HIS A 49 3.66 -15.46 1.44
CA HIS A 49 4.80 -15.49 0.53
C HIS A 49 4.45 -16.19 -0.78
N GLU A 50 3.83 -17.37 -0.70
CA GLU A 50 3.37 -18.11 -1.88
C GLU A 50 2.39 -17.26 -2.71
N GLY A 51 1.45 -16.58 -2.05
CA GLY A 51 0.52 -15.69 -2.74
C GLY A 51 1.22 -14.51 -3.43
N THR A 52 2.26 -13.95 -2.82
CA THR A 52 3.09 -12.90 -3.43
C THR A 52 3.84 -13.41 -4.66
N VAL A 53 4.51 -14.56 -4.56
CA VAL A 53 5.25 -15.14 -5.69
C VAL A 53 4.31 -15.47 -6.86
N ARG A 54 3.11 -15.97 -6.56
CA ARG A 54 2.09 -16.27 -7.57
C ARG A 54 1.51 -15.01 -8.21
N PHE A 55 1.36 -13.92 -7.44
CA PHE A 55 0.95 -12.63 -7.98
C PHE A 55 1.97 -12.12 -9.00
N GLU A 56 3.26 -12.08 -8.63
CA GLU A 56 4.34 -11.62 -9.51
C GLU A 56 4.48 -12.52 -10.76
N HIS A 57 4.23 -13.83 -10.60
CA HIS A 57 4.20 -14.74 -11.73
C HIS A 57 3.10 -14.40 -12.74
N CYS A 58 1.86 -14.17 -12.29
CA CYS A 58 0.77 -13.76 -13.16
C CYS A 58 1.02 -12.37 -13.76
N TYR A 59 1.59 -11.45 -12.97
CA TYR A 59 1.97 -10.11 -13.43
C TYR A 59 2.96 -10.16 -14.59
N ARG A 60 4.02 -10.96 -14.46
CA ARG A 60 5.01 -11.16 -15.53
C ARG A 60 4.40 -11.79 -16.79
N LEU A 61 3.51 -12.79 -16.64
CA LEU A 61 2.80 -13.39 -17.77
C LEU A 61 1.86 -12.40 -18.47
N ASP A 62 1.33 -11.43 -17.73
CA ASP A 62 0.39 -10.45 -18.27
C ASP A 62 1.08 -9.39 -19.14
N LEU A 63 2.37 -9.16 -18.89
CA LEU A 63 3.23 -8.28 -19.67
C LEU A 63 3.78 -8.93 -20.95
N ASP A 64 3.76 -10.26 -21.04
CA ASP A 64 4.26 -10.97 -22.22
C ASP A 64 3.18 -11.04 -23.31
N PRO A 65 3.35 -10.34 -24.46
CA PRO A 65 2.37 -10.32 -25.53
C PRO A 65 2.22 -11.68 -26.23
N LYS A 66 3.19 -12.60 -26.06
CA LYS A 66 3.14 -13.95 -26.65
C LYS A 66 2.17 -14.88 -25.93
N ILE A 67 1.80 -14.55 -24.68
CA ILE A 67 0.87 -15.36 -23.89
C ILE A 67 -0.56 -15.07 -24.33
N ALA A 68 -1.35 -16.11 -24.57
CA ALA A 68 -2.75 -15.95 -24.97
C ALA A 68 -3.58 -15.25 -23.87
N PRO A 69 -4.55 -14.38 -24.21
CA PRO A 69 -5.40 -13.69 -23.23
C PRO A 69 -6.12 -14.66 -22.28
N SER A 70 -6.56 -15.82 -22.77
CA SER A 70 -7.20 -16.87 -21.97
C SER A 70 -6.30 -17.39 -20.86
N HIS A 71 -5.00 -17.57 -21.12
CA HIS A 71 -4.02 -18.03 -20.13
C HIS A 71 -3.78 -16.98 -19.05
N ARG A 72 -3.69 -15.70 -19.45
CA ARG A 72 -3.56 -14.58 -18.50
C ARG A 72 -4.76 -14.51 -17.57
N LYS A 73 -5.97 -14.58 -18.14
CA LYS A 73 -7.23 -14.61 -17.37
C LYS A 73 -7.25 -15.76 -16.37
N ALA A 74 -6.94 -16.97 -16.83
CA ALA A 74 -6.93 -18.16 -15.97
C ALA A 74 -5.92 -18.02 -14.81
N CYS A 75 -4.74 -17.42 -15.06
CA CYS A 75 -3.76 -17.15 -14.01
C CYS A 75 -4.34 -16.24 -12.92
N TRP A 76 -4.95 -15.11 -13.31
CA TRP A 76 -5.53 -14.15 -12.38
C TRP A 76 -6.73 -14.70 -11.60
N GLN A 77 -7.58 -15.50 -12.24
CA GLN A 77 -8.70 -16.18 -11.57
C GLN A 77 -8.18 -17.18 -10.54
N ALA A 78 -7.27 -18.07 -10.95
CA ALA A 78 -6.66 -19.05 -10.06
C ALA A 78 -5.94 -18.41 -8.85
N TRP A 79 -5.25 -17.29 -9.09
CA TRP A 79 -4.62 -16.53 -8.01
C TRP A 79 -5.65 -15.94 -7.05
N SER A 80 -6.71 -15.32 -7.57
CA SER A 80 -7.75 -14.69 -6.74
C SER A 80 -8.51 -15.70 -5.89
N GLU A 81 -8.72 -16.91 -6.41
CA GLU A 81 -9.41 -18.00 -5.69
C GLU A 81 -8.57 -18.60 -4.56
N ARG A 82 -7.27 -18.82 -4.80
CA ARG A 82 -6.42 -19.58 -3.86
C ARG A 82 -5.48 -18.74 -3.00
N HIS A 83 -5.14 -17.54 -3.45
CA HIS A 83 -4.06 -16.75 -2.88
C HIS A 83 -4.48 -15.34 -2.45
N SER A 84 -5.78 -15.03 -2.42
CA SER A 84 -6.31 -13.73 -2.00
C SER A 84 -6.26 -13.47 -0.49
N TYR A 85 -6.24 -14.53 0.32
CA TYR A 85 -6.25 -14.40 1.79
C TYR A 85 -5.00 -13.67 2.30
N GLY A 86 -5.21 -12.61 3.08
CA GLY A 86 -4.13 -11.80 3.67
C GLY A 86 -3.33 -10.96 2.68
N GLN A 87 -3.75 -10.88 1.40
CA GLN A 87 -3.13 -9.98 0.43
C GLN A 87 -3.61 -8.54 0.63
N PRO A 88 -2.78 -7.54 0.29
CA PRO A 88 -3.18 -6.14 0.37
C PRO A 88 -4.28 -5.82 -0.66
N ARG A 89 -5.12 -4.83 -0.33
CA ARG A 89 -6.32 -4.48 -1.11
C ARG A 89 -6.02 -4.13 -2.56
N ASP A 90 -4.93 -3.40 -2.79
CA ASP A 90 -4.45 -2.99 -4.10
C ASP A 90 -4.22 -4.17 -5.05
N ARG A 91 -3.62 -5.27 -4.56
CA ARG A 91 -3.40 -6.49 -5.36
C ARG A 91 -4.72 -7.18 -5.72
N LEU A 92 -5.66 -7.24 -4.77
CA LEU A 92 -6.99 -7.80 -5.01
C LEU A 92 -7.76 -6.99 -6.05
N GLU A 93 -7.71 -5.67 -5.96
CA GLU A 93 -8.34 -4.76 -6.92
C GLU A 93 -7.69 -4.84 -8.29
N TYR A 94 -6.35 -4.91 -8.35
CA TYR A 94 -5.62 -5.11 -9.58
C TYR A 94 -6.04 -6.40 -10.29
N ALA A 95 -6.02 -7.54 -9.58
CA ALA A 95 -6.36 -8.83 -10.18
C ALA A 95 -7.82 -8.86 -10.70
N ARG A 96 -8.77 -8.31 -9.94
CA ARG A 96 -10.18 -8.21 -10.36
C ARG A 96 -10.36 -7.35 -11.59
N ARG A 97 -9.79 -6.13 -11.57
CA ARG A 97 -9.84 -5.21 -12.71
C ARG A 97 -9.23 -5.86 -13.95
N ARG A 98 -8.13 -6.58 -13.77
CA ARG A 98 -7.43 -7.20 -14.89
C ARG A 98 -8.22 -8.33 -15.55
N VAL A 99 -8.93 -9.15 -14.77
CA VAL A 99 -9.85 -10.16 -15.32
C VAL A 99 -10.93 -9.49 -16.18
N GLN A 100 -11.52 -8.39 -15.71
CA GLN A 100 -12.55 -7.62 -16.44
C GLN A 100 -12.00 -6.97 -17.73
N GLU A 101 -10.79 -6.43 -17.68
CA GLU A 101 -10.11 -5.88 -18.86
C GLU A 101 -9.87 -6.96 -19.91
N ILE A 102 -9.42 -8.16 -19.51
CA ILE A 102 -9.20 -9.26 -20.45
C ILE A 102 -10.53 -9.74 -21.06
N GLU A 103 -11.61 -9.82 -20.26
CA GLU A 103 -12.95 -10.19 -20.73
C GLU A 103 -13.52 -9.18 -21.73
N SER A 104 -13.22 -7.89 -21.55
CA SER A 104 -13.61 -6.83 -22.49
C SER A 104 -12.67 -6.69 -23.69
N ASN A 105 -11.75 -7.64 -23.90
CA ASN A 105 -10.71 -7.59 -24.93
C ASN A 105 -9.81 -6.33 -24.85
N GLY A 106 -9.61 -5.83 -23.63
CA GLY A 106 -8.69 -4.74 -23.35
C GLY A 106 -7.23 -5.08 -23.66
N PRO A 107 -6.38 -4.06 -23.84
CA PRO A 107 -4.97 -4.27 -24.18
C PRO A 107 -4.22 -4.98 -23.06
N ALA A 108 -3.07 -5.58 -23.41
CA ALA A 108 -2.09 -6.01 -22.42
C ALA A 108 -1.49 -4.78 -21.72
N PRO A 109 -1.22 -4.84 -20.40
CA PRO A 109 -0.55 -3.76 -19.71
C PRO A 109 0.81 -3.52 -20.36
N ARG A 110 1.15 -2.24 -20.53
CA ARG A 110 2.47 -1.84 -20.98
C ARG A 110 3.18 -1.22 -19.79
N LEU A 111 4.37 -1.75 -19.50
CA LEU A 111 5.33 -1.01 -18.70
C LEU A 111 5.92 0.05 -19.62
N GLU A 112 5.41 1.28 -19.50
CA GLU A 112 6.06 2.46 -20.06
C GLU A 112 7.35 2.73 -19.26
N LEU A 113 8.34 1.86 -19.45
CA LEU A 113 9.72 2.13 -19.13
C LEU A 113 10.13 3.24 -20.09
N GLY A 114 9.83 4.48 -19.72
CA GLY A 114 10.03 5.62 -20.60
C GLY A 114 11.40 5.58 -21.26
N ALA A 115 11.53 6.18 -22.44
CA ALA A 115 12.77 6.39 -23.18
C ALA A 115 13.90 7.12 -22.38
N ALA A 116 13.77 7.23 -21.06
CA ALA A 116 14.81 7.51 -20.08
C ALA A 116 15.73 6.31 -19.78
N ALA A 117 15.41 5.08 -20.22
CA ALA A 117 16.35 3.94 -20.10
C ALA A 117 17.64 4.16 -20.92
N GLU A 118 17.60 4.98 -21.97
CA GLU A 118 18.77 5.38 -22.76
C GLU A 118 19.52 6.59 -22.15
N ARG A 119 18.99 7.18 -21.07
CA ARG A 119 19.65 8.28 -20.32
C ARG A 119 20.25 7.84 -18.99
N SER A 120 20.21 6.55 -18.66
CA SER A 120 21.17 5.98 -17.72
C SER A 120 22.53 5.92 -18.43
N ALA A 121 23.21 7.05 -18.40
CA ALA A 121 24.62 7.15 -18.77
C ALA A 121 25.38 5.96 -18.16
N LEU A 122 25.95 5.14 -19.03
CA LEU A 122 27.02 4.17 -18.81
C LEU A 122 27.45 4.04 -17.33
N ALA A 123 26.96 3.01 -16.64
CA ALA A 123 27.82 2.35 -15.67
C ALA A 123 28.86 1.60 -16.49
N GLU A 124 30.12 2.04 -16.43
CA GLU A 124 31.25 1.32 -17.01
C GLU A 124 31.23 -0.14 -16.49
N PRO A 125 31.39 -1.18 -17.34
CA PRO A 125 31.43 -2.55 -16.87
C PRO A 125 32.77 -2.83 -16.17
N GLY A 126 32.91 -2.34 -14.94
CA GLY A 126 34.13 -2.40 -14.15
C GLY A 126 34.10 -3.45 -13.05
N GLY A 127 34.40 -4.71 -13.40
CA GLY A 127 35.08 -5.69 -12.54
C GLY A 127 34.40 -6.16 -11.24
N PRO A 128 34.97 -7.18 -10.57
CA PRO A 128 34.38 -7.78 -9.37
C PRO A 128 34.27 -6.77 -8.23
N ILE A 129 33.04 -6.60 -7.73
CA ILE A 129 32.70 -5.77 -6.57
C ILE A 129 33.34 -6.34 -5.31
N ASN A 130 34.51 -5.81 -4.94
CA ASN A 130 35.04 -5.93 -3.59
C ASN A 130 34.02 -5.27 -2.63
N VAL A 131 33.57 -6.01 -1.62
CA VAL A 131 32.58 -5.56 -0.61
C VAL A 131 33.05 -4.32 0.16
N HIS A 132 34.35 -4.03 0.16
CA HIS A 132 34.95 -2.85 0.80
C HIS A 132 35.21 -1.69 -0.15
N ALA A 133 34.86 -1.78 -1.44
CA ALA A 133 34.98 -0.66 -2.35
C ALA A 133 33.90 0.40 -2.04
N PRO A 134 34.24 1.70 -2.04
CA PRO A 134 33.23 2.75 -1.94
C PRO A 134 32.25 2.64 -3.11
N PRO A 135 30.95 2.89 -2.89
CA PRO A 135 29.95 2.77 -3.94
C PRO A 135 30.31 3.70 -5.12
N PRO A 136 30.10 3.26 -6.38
CA PRO A 136 30.39 4.08 -7.54
C PRO A 136 29.59 5.38 -7.49
N ARG A 137 30.24 6.49 -7.83
CA ARG A 137 29.60 7.80 -7.89
C ARG A 137 28.57 7.78 -9.02
N VAL A 138 27.29 7.80 -8.68
CA VAL A 138 26.22 8.00 -9.67
C VAL A 138 26.42 9.38 -10.30
N ALA A 139 26.54 9.44 -11.63
CA ALA A 139 26.63 10.71 -12.33
C ALA A 139 25.39 11.56 -12.01
N ARG A 140 25.61 12.77 -11.49
CA ARG A 140 24.55 13.76 -11.25
C ARG A 140 23.90 14.07 -12.62
N PRO A 141 22.57 13.97 -12.77
CA PRO A 141 21.93 14.38 -14.01
C PRO A 141 22.24 15.86 -14.30
N PRO A 142 22.43 16.25 -15.57
CA PRO A 142 22.68 17.64 -15.92
C PRO A 142 21.54 18.52 -15.37
N GLN A 143 21.92 19.50 -14.57
CA GLN A 143 21.04 20.57 -14.09
C GLN A 143 20.44 21.25 -15.32
N GLY A 144 19.14 21.06 -15.58
CA GLY A 144 18.49 21.70 -16.72
C GLY A 144 17.34 20.94 -17.38
N ILE A 145 16.63 20.05 -16.68
CA ILE A 145 15.29 19.68 -17.13
C ILE A 145 14.34 20.75 -16.57
N PRO A 146 13.76 21.65 -17.41
CA PRO A 146 12.57 22.36 -16.97
C PRO A 146 11.54 21.28 -16.68
N VAL A 147 11.12 21.18 -15.43
CA VAL A 147 10.01 20.32 -15.01
C VAL A 147 8.73 20.95 -15.57
N SER A 148 8.55 20.91 -16.89
CA SER A 148 7.27 21.19 -17.55
C SER A 148 6.37 19.96 -17.38
N ASN A 149 6.06 19.66 -16.12
CA ASN A 149 4.82 19.01 -15.74
C ASN A 149 4.54 19.30 -14.26
N THR A 150 4.61 20.59 -13.90
CA THR A 150 3.80 21.15 -12.84
C THR A 150 2.44 21.52 -13.47
N GLN A 151 1.64 20.51 -13.78
CA GLN A 151 0.26 20.61 -13.32
C GLN A 151 0.36 20.27 -11.83
N ALA A 152 0.89 21.16 -10.98
CA ALA A 152 0.04 22.14 -10.31
C ALA A 152 -1.32 21.50 -10.03
N LEU A 153 -1.29 20.45 -9.19
CA LEU A 153 -2.40 20.13 -8.30
C LEU A 153 -2.53 21.32 -7.35
N GLU A 154 -2.98 22.45 -7.91
CA GLU A 154 -3.25 23.66 -7.19
C GLU A 154 -4.49 23.37 -6.33
N GLY A 155 -4.26 22.94 -5.09
CA GLY A 155 -5.35 22.57 -4.21
C GLY A 155 -5.05 21.52 -3.15
N VAL A 156 -3.85 20.94 -3.05
CA VAL A 156 -3.53 20.16 -1.85
C VAL A 156 -3.28 21.13 -0.68
N PRO A 157 -4.02 21.01 0.43
CA PRO A 157 -3.75 21.80 1.63
C PRO A 157 -2.27 21.66 2.03
N GLY A 158 -1.54 22.77 2.09
CA GLY A 158 -0.14 22.79 2.52
C GLY A 158 0.91 22.89 1.40
N ASP A 159 0.56 22.90 0.11
CA ASP A 159 1.56 22.97 -0.98
C ASP A 159 2.39 24.27 -0.95
N GLY A 160 1.75 25.42 -0.79
CA GLY A 160 2.45 26.71 -0.63
C GLY A 160 3.26 26.80 0.68
N CYS A 161 2.76 26.14 1.74
CA CYS A 161 3.45 26.08 3.03
C CYS A 161 4.73 25.25 2.94
N SER A 162 4.66 24.06 2.34
CA SER A 162 5.83 23.17 2.15
C SER A 162 6.90 23.80 1.26
N ALA A 163 6.50 24.55 0.21
CA ALA A 163 7.43 25.33 -0.62
C ALA A 163 8.16 26.40 0.20
N THR A 164 7.44 27.12 1.07
CA THR A 164 8.01 28.13 1.96
C THR A 164 8.99 27.52 2.97
N CYS A 165 8.64 26.39 3.59
CA CYS A 165 9.54 25.68 4.50
C CYS A 165 10.84 25.22 3.81
N ARG A 166 10.73 24.70 2.58
CA ARG A 166 11.91 24.31 1.76
C ARG A 166 12.81 25.51 1.44
N GLN A 167 12.21 26.64 1.08
CA GLN A 167 12.96 27.87 0.81
C GLN A 167 13.71 28.35 2.07
N ARG A 168 13.08 28.32 3.24
CA ARG A 168 13.74 28.68 4.51
C ARG A 168 14.90 27.76 4.84
N ARG A 169 14.74 26.45 4.65
CA ARG A 169 15.81 25.47 4.89
C ARG A 169 17.01 25.70 3.99
N THR A 170 16.80 25.96 2.69
CA THR A 170 17.90 26.20 1.74
C THR A 170 18.68 27.46 2.09
N THR A 171 17.99 28.57 2.42
CA THR A 171 18.64 29.79 2.91
C THR A 171 19.42 29.55 4.20
N CYS A 172 18.84 28.78 5.14
CA CYS A 172 19.48 28.44 6.40
C CYS A 172 20.76 27.61 6.18
N LEU A 173 20.70 26.59 5.31
CA LEU A 173 21.85 25.76 4.95
C LEU A 173 22.96 26.58 4.27
N ALA A 174 22.61 27.56 3.44
CA ALA A 174 23.58 28.44 2.80
C ALA A 174 24.34 29.34 3.81
N SER A 175 23.76 29.58 4.98
CA SER A 175 24.38 30.36 6.06
C SER A 175 25.19 29.51 7.06
N CYS A 176 25.09 28.20 7.00
CA CYS A 176 25.85 27.31 7.87
C CYS A 176 27.26 27.08 7.30
N ALA A 177 28.29 27.32 8.12
CA ALA A 177 29.67 27.00 7.77
C ALA A 177 29.83 25.47 7.58
N GLU A 178 30.57 25.06 6.56
CA GLU A 178 30.94 23.66 6.36
C GLU A 178 31.67 23.14 7.60
N GLY A 179 31.08 22.14 8.28
CA GLY A 179 31.66 21.53 9.48
C GLY A 179 31.13 22.06 10.81
N ALA A 180 30.14 22.97 10.82
CA ALA A 180 29.44 23.33 12.05
C ALA A 180 28.67 22.09 12.59
N PRO A 181 28.95 21.61 13.82
CA PRO A 181 28.43 20.33 14.28
C PRO A 181 26.92 20.31 14.48
N GLN A 182 26.25 21.47 14.50
CA GLN A 182 24.81 21.58 14.77
C GLN A 182 24.23 22.78 14.02
N CYS A 183 23.94 22.59 12.73
CA CYS A 183 23.15 23.52 11.95
C CYS A 183 21.65 23.24 12.25
N PRO A 184 20.90 24.14 12.91
CA PRO A 184 19.53 23.86 13.37
C PRO A 184 18.48 23.80 12.25
N CYS A 185 18.88 24.03 10.99
CA CYS A 185 17.99 24.12 9.84
C CYS A 185 17.08 22.90 9.67
N ASP A 186 17.53 21.70 10.04
CA ASP A 186 16.73 20.47 9.94
C ASP A 186 15.69 20.33 11.05
N ALA A 187 15.96 20.88 12.25
CA ALA A 187 14.98 20.97 13.32
C ALA A 187 13.91 22.02 12.95
N ASP A 188 14.32 23.19 12.48
CA ASP A 188 13.43 24.27 12.08
C ASP A 188 12.56 23.90 10.88
N TYR A 189 13.13 23.18 9.91
CA TYR A 189 12.37 22.65 8.78
C TYR A 189 11.28 21.67 9.23
N ARG A 190 11.58 20.75 10.14
CA ARG A 190 10.60 19.80 10.67
C ARG A 190 9.48 20.50 11.43
N ALA A 191 9.81 21.47 12.28
CA ALA A 191 8.81 22.28 12.99
C ALA A 191 7.92 23.08 12.02
N CYS A 192 8.51 23.64 10.96
CA CYS A 192 7.76 24.33 9.90
C CYS A 192 6.78 23.39 9.17
N MET A 193 7.22 22.18 8.83
CA MET A 193 6.40 21.20 8.11
C MET A 193 5.22 20.68 8.94
N VAL A 194 5.36 20.54 10.27
CA VAL A 194 4.24 20.15 11.15
C VAL A 194 3.11 21.17 11.04
N ARG A 195 3.43 22.47 11.09
CA ARG A 195 2.45 23.56 11.02
C ARG A 195 1.76 23.71 9.66
N CYS A 196 2.24 23.03 8.62
CA CYS A 196 1.59 23.03 7.31
C CYS A 196 0.35 22.12 7.25
N PHE A 197 0.19 21.22 8.22
CA PHE A 197 -0.85 20.19 8.23
C PHE A 197 -1.63 20.11 9.56
N GLU A 198 -1.39 21.06 10.47
CA GLU A 198 -2.25 21.34 11.63
C GLU A 198 -3.44 22.21 11.20
#